data_AF-A0A938CFM7-F1
#
_entry.id   AF-A0A938CFM7-F1
#
_cell.length_a   1.000
_cell.length_b   1.000
_cell.length_c   1.000
_cell.angle_alpha   90.00
_cell.angle_beta   90.00
_cell.angle_gamma   90.00
#
_symmetry.space_group_name_H-M   'P 1'
#
loop_
_entity.id
_entity.type
_entity.pdbx_description
1 polymer ?
#
loop_
_entity_poly.entity_id
_entity_poly.type
_entity_poly.pdbx_seq_one_letter_code
_entity_poly.pdbx_strand_id
1 'polypeptide(L)'
;MSPPAPAATRGRQRLFAAIAVGLGLALGFALLEIGLAALRRQIESSDRLQPGLTRYDEGLGWRLSPGWLGSHLNHDFDVRYSINAEGLRGPALSAGQAGTVAYLGDRTPRRTPSLTTKHRR
;
A
#
# COMPACT_ATOMS: atom_id res chain seq x y z
N MET A 1 29.88 -66.93 26.40
CA MET A 1 28.83 -66.80 25.36
C MET A 1 28.29 -65.38 25.46
N SER A 2 28.86 -64.46 24.68
CA SER A 2 28.53 -63.03 24.79
C SER A 2 27.39 -62.69 23.83
N PRO A 3 26.39 -61.89 24.26
CA PRO A 3 25.27 -61.54 23.40
C PRO A 3 25.68 -60.53 22.32
N PRO A 4 25.14 -60.64 21.09
CA PRO A 4 25.42 -59.65 20.05
C PRO A 4 24.73 -58.32 20.37
N ALA A 5 25.47 -57.22 20.19
CA ALA A 5 24.96 -55.87 20.40
C ALA A 5 23.89 -55.49 19.35
N PRO A 6 22.83 -54.75 19.73
CA PRO A 6 21.74 -54.44 18.82
C PRO A 6 22.13 -53.36 17.78
N ALA A 7 22.19 -53.77 16.51
CA ALA A 7 22.47 -52.90 15.37
C ALA A 7 21.27 -52.01 14.92
N ALA A 8 20.10 -52.12 15.58
CA ALA A 8 18.82 -51.63 15.06
C ALA A 8 18.44 -50.17 15.40
N THR A 9 19.31 -49.38 16.04
CA THR A 9 18.92 -48.09 16.66
C THR A 9 19.19 -46.85 15.81
N ARG A 10 20.16 -46.89 14.89
CA ARG A 10 20.63 -45.69 14.15
C ARG A 10 19.62 -45.12 13.16
N GLY A 11 18.85 -45.97 12.45
CA GLY A 11 17.86 -45.52 11.46
C GLY A 11 16.66 -44.82 12.09
N ARG A 12 16.15 -45.38 13.20
CA ARG A 12 15.07 -44.78 13.99
C ARG A 12 15.48 -43.43 14.59
N GLN A 13 16.70 -43.34 15.13
CA GLN A 13 17.24 -42.07 15.65
C GLN A 13 17.32 -40.98 14.59
N ARG A 14 17.75 -41.31 13.36
CA ARG A 14 17.77 -40.35 12.24
C ARG A 14 16.38 -39.89 11.84
N LEU A 15 15.40 -40.81 11.81
CA LEU A 15 14.01 -40.45 11.53
C LEU A 15 13.43 -39.53 12.60
N PHE A 16 13.64 -39.85 13.88
CA PHE A 16 13.21 -38.97 14.98
C PHE A 16 13.87 -37.59 14.91
N ALA A 17 15.17 -37.53 14.60
CA ALA A 17 15.87 -36.27 14.40
C ALA A 17 15.28 -35.46 13.24
N ALA A 18 15.00 -36.10 12.09
CA ALA A 18 14.39 -35.45 10.94
C ALA A 18 12.99 -34.90 11.25
N ILE A 19 12.16 -35.67 11.97
CA ILE A 19 10.83 -35.23 12.42
C ILE A 19 10.94 -34.05 13.38
N ALA A 20 11.85 -34.13 14.35
CA ALA A 20 12.07 -33.05 15.31
C ALA A 20 12.53 -31.75 14.63
N VAL A 21 13.45 -31.84 13.67
CA VAL A 21 13.89 -30.69 12.85
C VAL A 21 12.74 -30.13 12.03
N GLY A 22 11.95 -30.98 11.37
CA GLY A 22 10.79 -30.57 10.59
C GLY A 22 9.74 -29.85 11.43
N LEU A 23 9.43 -30.38 12.62
CA LEU A 23 8.52 -29.74 13.58
C LEU A 23 9.06 -28.41 14.09
N GLY A 24 10.36 -28.34 14.40
CA GLY A 24 11.00 -27.10 14.84
C GLY A 24 10.93 -26.00 13.77
N LEU A 25 11.19 -26.35 12.50
CA LEU A 25 11.05 -25.42 11.38
C LEU A 25 9.60 -24.98 11.18
N ALA A 26 8.66 -25.93 11.17
CA ALA A 26 7.24 -25.63 11.01
C ALA A 26 6.73 -24.69 12.13
N LEU A 27 7.14 -24.95 13.38
CA LEU A 27 6.80 -24.10 14.51
C LEU A 27 7.44 -22.71 14.38
N GLY A 28 8.71 -22.65 13.97
CA GLY A 28 9.41 -21.39 13.72
C GLY A 28 8.71 -20.53 12.67
N PHE A 29 8.33 -21.12 11.54
CA PHE A 29 7.56 -20.43 10.50
C PHE A 29 6.18 -19.99 10.98
N ALA A 30 5.47 -20.83 11.74
CA ALA A 30 4.18 -20.48 12.29
C ALA A 30 4.27 -19.26 13.23
N LEU A 31 5.28 -19.23 14.11
CA LEU A 31 5.51 -18.10 15.00
C LEU A 31 5.89 -16.82 14.24
N LEU A 32 6.73 -16.94 13.21
CA LEU A 32 7.11 -15.83 12.36
C LEU A 32 5.89 -15.22 11.66
N GLU A 33 5.05 -16.04 11.05
CA GLU A 33 3.84 -15.60 10.35
C GLU A 33 2.86 -14.91 11.30
N ILE A 34 2.65 -15.48 12.50
CA ILE A 34 1.79 -14.87 13.52
C ILE A 34 2.33 -13.50 13.95
N GLY A 35 3.65 -13.40 14.17
CA GLY A 35 4.30 -12.15 14.51
C GLY A 35 4.16 -11.10 13.40
N LEU A 36 4.38 -11.50 12.15
CA LEU A 36 4.25 -10.61 10.98
C LEU A 36 2.81 -10.14 10.79
N ALA A 37 1.84 -11.05 10.93
CA ALA A 37 0.42 -10.74 10.82
C ALA A 37 -0.04 -9.78 11.94
N ALA A 38 0.46 -9.96 13.16
CA ALA A 38 0.16 -9.06 14.28
C ALA A 38 0.71 -7.65 14.01
N LEU A 39 1.96 -7.54 13.57
CA LEU A 39 2.59 -6.26 13.23
C LEU A 39 1.84 -5.56 12.10
N ARG A 40 1.49 -6.30 11.05
CA ARG A 40 0.74 -5.77 9.91
C ARG A 40 -0.62 -5.21 10.34
N ARG A 41 -1.37 -5.95 11.17
CA ARG A 41 -2.66 -5.47 11.71
C ARG A 41 -2.49 -4.18 12.53
N GLN A 42 -1.41 -4.07 13.30
CA GLN A 42 -1.13 -2.88 14.08
C GLN A 42 -0.89 -1.66 13.17
N ILE A 43 -0.09 -1.82 12.11
CA ILE A 43 0.16 -0.76 11.12
C ILE A 43 -1.14 -0.38 10.41
N GLU A 44 -1.90 -1.35 9.89
CA GLU A 44 -3.16 -1.10 9.19
C GLU A 44 -4.21 -0.43 10.10
N SER A 45 -4.23 -0.74 11.40
CA SER A 45 -5.14 -0.09 12.36
C SER A 45 -4.79 1.37 12.66
N SER A 46 -3.53 1.75 12.44
CA SER A 46 -3.03 3.11 12.63
C SER A 46 -3.23 3.99 11.39
N ASP A 47 -3.50 3.38 10.24
CA ASP A 47 -3.75 4.10 8.99
C ASP A 47 -5.17 4.70 8.99
N ARG A 48 -5.23 6.03 9.12
CA ARG A 48 -6.46 6.81 9.08
C ARG A 48 -6.36 7.85 7.99
N LEU A 49 -6.88 7.50 6.82
CA LEU A 49 -7.15 8.44 5.74
C LEU A 49 -8.60 8.92 5.84
N GLN A 50 -8.81 10.24 5.93
CA GLN A 50 -10.16 10.79 5.86
C GLN A 50 -10.80 10.44 4.49
N PRO A 51 -12.06 9.99 4.47
CA PRO A 51 -12.72 9.61 3.23
C PRO A 51 -12.92 10.83 2.31
N GLY A 52 -13.01 10.56 1.01
CA GLY A 52 -13.33 11.57 -0.01
C GLY A 52 -12.13 12.20 -0.72
N LEU A 53 -10.89 11.78 -0.42
CA LEU A 53 -9.71 12.23 -1.18
C LEU A 53 -9.82 11.91 -2.68
N THR A 54 -10.32 10.71 -3.01
CA THR A 54 -10.45 10.23 -4.39
C THR A 54 -11.91 10.06 -4.77
N ARG A 55 -12.25 10.45 -6.01
CA ARG A 55 -13.54 10.20 -6.64
C ARG A 55 -13.32 9.56 -8.01
N TYR A 56 -14.27 8.73 -8.40
CA TYR A 56 -14.25 8.13 -9.73
C TYR A 56 -14.72 9.15 -10.78
N ASP A 57 -14.09 9.10 -11.95
CA ASP A 57 -14.40 9.85 -13.17
C ASP A 57 -14.44 8.89 -14.34
N GLU A 58 -15.49 8.94 -15.15
CA GLU A 58 -15.68 7.99 -16.25
C GLU A 58 -14.65 8.16 -17.39
N GLY A 59 -14.04 9.35 -17.53
CA GLY A 59 -13.06 9.63 -18.57
C GLY A 59 -11.62 9.37 -18.14
N LEU A 60 -11.28 9.71 -16.90
CA LEU A 60 -9.90 9.67 -16.37
C LEU A 60 -9.68 8.52 -15.37
N GLY A 61 -10.73 7.81 -14.96
CA GLY A 61 -10.67 6.81 -13.90
C GLY A 61 -10.63 7.48 -12.53
N TRP A 62 -9.62 7.18 -11.71
CA TRP A 62 -9.49 7.78 -10.39
C TRP A 62 -8.92 9.19 -10.48
N ARG A 63 -9.63 10.17 -9.89
CA ARG A 63 -9.13 11.54 -9.72
C ARG A 63 -9.25 11.99 -8.26
N LEU A 64 -8.50 13.03 -7.91
CA LEU A 64 -8.63 13.68 -6.60
C LEU A 64 -9.91 14.52 -6.56
N SER A 65 -10.50 14.62 -5.38
CA SER A 65 -11.67 15.48 -5.13
C SER A 65 -11.24 16.94 -5.09
N PRO A 66 -11.72 17.79 -6.02
CA PRO A 66 -11.39 19.21 -6.03
C PRO A 66 -11.80 19.89 -4.72
N GLY A 67 -10.93 20.76 -4.20
CA GLY A 67 -11.17 21.50 -2.95
C GLY A 67 -11.13 20.64 -1.68
N TRP A 68 -10.74 19.36 -1.77
CA TRP A 68 -10.68 18.48 -0.61
C TRP A 68 -9.52 18.86 0.31
N LEU A 69 -9.82 18.93 1.61
CA LEU A 69 -8.87 19.16 2.68
C LEU A 69 -9.05 18.05 3.72
N GLY A 70 -7.97 17.35 4.06
CA GLY A 70 -8.02 16.28 5.05
C GLY A 70 -6.64 15.92 5.57
N SER A 71 -6.62 15.05 6.56
CA SER A 71 -5.39 14.48 7.10
C SER A 71 -5.28 12.99 6.79
N HIS A 72 -4.04 12.54 6.70
CA HIS A 72 -3.64 11.15 6.63
C HIS A 72 -2.66 10.89 7.74
N LEU A 73 -3.12 10.13 8.73
CA LEU A 73 -2.28 9.61 9.79
C LEU A 73 -1.91 8.19 9.42
N ASN A 74 -0.62 7.90 9.37
CA ASN A 74 -0.07 6.55 9.29
C ASN A 74 0.96 6.39 10.41
N HIS A 75 1.45 5.17 10.64
CA HIS A 75 2.47 4.87 11.64
C HIS A 75 3.70 5.79 11.52
N ASP A 76 4.11 6.09 10.28
CA ASP A 76 5.35 6.82 10.00
C ASP A 76 5.15 8.34 9.80
N PHE A 77 3.91 8.81 9.60
CA PHE A 77 3.66 10.20 9.21
C PHE A 77 2.26 10.70 9.55
N ASP A 78 2.19 11.98 9.91
CA ASP A 78 0.96 12.76 10.00
C ASP A 78 1.02 13.88 8.94
N VAL A 79 0.21 13.76 7.90
CA VAL A 79 0.23 14.67 6.75
C VAL A 79 -1.14 15.30 6.56
N ARG A 80 -1.16 16.62 6.36
CA ARG A 80 -2.34 17.33 5.86
C ARG A 80 -2.24 17.51 4.35
N TYR A 81 -3.27 17.08 3.65
CA TYR A 81 -3.41 17.21 2.22
C TYR A 81 -4.41 18.32 1.90
N SER A 82 -4.03 19.17 0.94
CA SER A 82 -4.91 20.17 0.34
C SER A 82 -4.93 19.93 -1.16
N ILE A 83 -6.13 19.72 -1.71
CA ILE A 83 -6.38 19.61 -3.14
C ILE A 83 -7.01 20.92 -3.59
N ASN A 84 -6.40 21.55 -4.59
CA ASN A 84 -6.90 22.82 -5.12
C ASN A 84 -8.22 22.65 -5.89
N ALA A 85 -8.77 23.76 -6.37
CA ALA A 85 -10.05 23.77 -7.09
C ALA A 85 -9.98 23.02 -8.44
N GLU A 86 -8.77 22.83 -8.97
CA GLU A 86 -8.50 22.10 -10.20
C GLU A 86 -8.35 20.58 -9.97
N GLY A 87 -8.39 20.10 -8.73
CA GLY A 87 -8.19 18.69 -8.42
C GLY A 87 -6.71 18.26 -8.41
N LEU A 88 -5.79 19.20 -8.25
CA LEU A 88 -4.35 18.97 -8.18
C LEU A 88 -3.83 19.20 -6.75
N ARG A 89 -2.69 18.59 -6.43
CA ARG A 89 -1.98 18.87 -5.18
C ARG A 89 -1.17 20.15 -5.31
N GLY A 90 -1.12 20.95 -4.24
CA GLY A 90 -0.35 22.18 -4.19
C GLY A 90 -1.19 23.43 -4.50
N PRO A 91 -0.56 24.60 -4.70
CA PRO A 91 -1.28 25.85 -4.95
C PRO A 91 -2.08 25.78 -6.26
N ALA A 92 -3.12 26.60 -6.35
CA ALA A 92 -3.86 26.79 -7.59
C ALA A 92 -2.90 27.33 -8.68
N LEU A 93 -3.02 26.77 -9.88
CA LEU A 93 -2.25 27.25 -11.03
C LEU A 93 -2.81 28.61 -11.44
N SER A 94 -2.04 29.67 -11.28
CA SER A 94 -2.46 31.00 -11.74
C SER A 94 -2.33 31.09 -13.26
N ALA A 95 -3.34 31.63 -13.93
CA ALA A 95 -3.26 31.93 -15.36
C ALA A 95 -2.11 32.94 -15.60
N GLY A 96 -0.99 32.46 -16.13
CA GLY A 96 0.24 33.25 -16.32
C GLY A 96 1.48 32.71 -15.61
N GLN A 97 1.35 31.69 -14.75
CA GLN A 97 2.52 30.95 -14.27
C GLN A 97 3.12 30.13 -15.41
N ALA A 98 4.30 30.52 -15.89
CA ALA A 98 5.10 29.72 -16.80
C ALA A 98 5.48 28.41 -16.10
N GLY A 99 5.01 27.29 -16.64
CA GLY A 99 5.26 25.97 -16.07
C GLY A 99 4.98 24.89 -17.10
N THR A 100 5.69 23.77 -16.98
CA THR A 100 5.43 22.59 -17.81
C THR A 100 4.45 21.70 -17.08
N VAL A 101 3.27 21.50 -17.67
CA VAL A 101 2.31 20.51 -17.18
C VAL A 101 2.56 19.20 -17.93
N ALA A 102 3.00 18.19 -17.20
CA ALA A 102 3.18 16.84 -17.74
C ALA A 102 1.96 15.98 -17.41
N TYR A 103 1.46 15.25 -18.41
CA TYR A 103 0.42 14.25 -18.24
C TYR A 103 1.07 12.87 -18.40
N LEU A 104 0.90 12.02 -17.38
CA LEU A 104 1.33 10.63 -17.43
C LEU A 104 0.10 9.75 -17.34
N GLY A 105 -0.18 8.99 -18.40
CA GLY A 105 -1.34 8.10 -18.49
C GLY A 105 -1.25 7.20 -19.70
N ASP A 106 -1.99 6.08 -19.66
CA ASP A 106 -2.03 5.08 -20.74
C ASP A 106 -3.03 5.45 -21.85
N ARG A 107 -3.91 6.42 -21.60
CA ARG A 107 -4.91 6.92 -22.54
C ARG A 107 -4.84 8.44 -22.62
N THR A 108 -4.85 8.96 -23.84
CA THR A 108 -4.92 10.41 -24.08
C THR A 108 -6.23 10.96 -23.51
N PRO A 109 -6.18 11.99 -22.64
CA PRO A 109 -7.38 12.64 -22.14
C PRO A 109 -8.15 13.22 -23.33
N ARG A 110 -9.43 12.86 -23.43
CA ARG A 110 -10.33 13.40 -24.45
C ARG A 110 -10.48 14.90 -24.17
N ARG A 111 -9.99 15.75 -25.07
CA ARG A 111 -10.07 17.23 -24.95
C ARG A 111 -11.49 17.67 -24.59
N THR A 112 -11.70 18.19 -23.39
CA THR A 112 -12.87 18.99 -23.06
C THR A 112 -12.61 20.42 -23.57
N PRO A 113 -13.53 21.05 -24.32
CA PRO A 113 -13.32 22.39 -24.83
C PRO A 113 -13.20 23.40 -23.68
N SER A 114 -12.17 24.22 -23.78
CA SER A 114 -11.89 25.37 -22.92
C SER A 114 -13.13 26.26 -22.74
N LEU A 115 -13.49 26.54 -21.48
CA LEU A 115 -14.41 27.60 -21.10
C LEU A 115 -13.84 28.95 -21.55
N THR A 116 -14.25 29.40 -22.73
CA THR A 116 -14.09 30.78 -23.18
C THR A 116 -15.09 31.65 -22.42
N THR A 117 -14.69 32.19 -21.26
CA THR A 117 -15.45 33.26 -20.62
C THR A 117 -15.25 34.55 -21.42
N LYS A 118 -16.17 34.77 -22.37
CA LYS A 118 -16.28 35.98 -23.18
C LYS A 118 -16.68 37.14 -22.28
N HIS A 119 -15.72 37.99 -21.92
CA HIS A 119 -15.97 39.26 -21.26
C HIS A 119 -16.73 40.17 -22.24
N ARG A 120 -18.03 40.36 -22.01
CA ARG A 120 -18.80 41.41 -22.69
C ARG A 120 -18.74 42.66 -21.80
N ARG A 121 -18.29 43.75 -22.39
CA ARG A 121 -18.36 45.11 -21.84
C ARG A 121 -19.80 45.58 -21.79
#